data_AF-A0A1M3HHH3-F1
#
_entry.id   AF-A0A1M3HHH3-F1
#
_cell.length_a   1.000
_cell.length_b   1.000
_cell.length_c   1.000
_cell.angle_alpha   90.00
_cell.angle_beta   90.00
_cell.angle_gamma   90.00
#
_symmetry.space_group_name_H-M   'P 1'
#
loop_
_entity.id
_entity.type
_entity.pdbx_description
1 polymer ?
#
loop_
_entity_poly.entity_id
_entity_poly.type
_entity_poly.pdbx_seq_one_letter_code
_entity_poly.pdbx_strand_id
1 'polypeptide(L)'
;MKKIKLTVMTLAIALSIGGAFATSPHVTQTCQSSTQYYYNGSTYVLAGTAGVNYICVGVQGTCTYYKVGSTYVPCMPGAYCTSNCRTAPTPKTKN
;
A
#
# COMPACT_ATOMS: atom_id res chain seq x y z
N MET A 1 11.68 -1.98 47.58
CA MET A 1 10.64 -1.08 47.01
C MET A 1 11.12 -0.19 45.86
N LYS A 2 12.27 0.52 45.93
CA LYS A 2 12.66 1.48 44.86
C LYS A 2 12.90 0.87 43.45
N LYS A 3 13.37 -0.38 43.37
CA LYS A 3 13.76 -1.03 42.08
C LYS A 3 12.59 -1.40 41.16
N ILE A 4 11.39 -1.70 41.70
CA ILE A 4 10.23 -2.16 40.93
C ILE A 4 9.57 -1.01 40.15
N LYS A 5 9.66 0.24 40.63
CA LYS A 5 9.07 1.40 39.95
C LYS A 5 9.75 1.74 38.62
N LEU A 6 11.00 1.33 38.43
CA LEU A 6 11.81 1.71 37.27
C LEU A 6 11.57 0.81 36.04
N THR A 7 11.24 -0.47 36.26
CA THR A 7 10.97 -1.43 35.16
C THR A 7 9.60 -1.23 34.50
N VAL A 8 8.64 -0.63 35.20
CA VAL A 8 7.30 -0.33 34.63
C VAL A 8 7.36 0.84 33.64
N MET A 9 8.21 1.84 33.90
CA MET A 9 8.39 3.01 33.03
C MET A 9 9.01 2.65 31.67
N THR A 10 10.01 1.75 31.65
CA THR A 10 10.66 1.34 30.40
C THR A 10 9.77 0.46 29.53
N LEU A 11 8.91 -0.37 30.13
CA LEU A 11 7.97 -1.22 29.40
C LEU A 11 6.94 -0.40 28.61
N ALA A 12 6.46 0.71 29.17
CA ALA A 12 5.52 1.60 28.49
C ALA A 12 6.12 2.23 27.22
N ILE A 13 7.40 2.63 27.26
CA ILE A 13 8.10 3.22 26.11
C ILE A 13 8.30 2.16 25.00
N ALA A 14 8.66 0.92 25.36
CA ALA A 14 8.84 -0.17 24.40
C ALA A 14 7.52 -0.51 23.65
N LEU A 15 6.40 -0.58 24.37
CA LEU A 15 5.08 -0.81 23.77
C LEU A 15 4.62 0.35 22.87
N SER A 16 5.06 1.58 23.14
CA SER A 16 4.73 2.76 22.33
C SER A 16 5.32 2.69 20.90
N ILE A 17 6.47 2.04 20.73
CA ILE A 17 7.19 1.95 19.44
C ILE A 17 6.68 0.76 18.61
N GLY A 18 6.16 -0.29 19.26
CA GLY A 18 5.64 -1.49 18.58
C GLY A 18 4.36 -1.29 17.76
N GLY A 19 3.62 -0.19 17.98
CA GLY A 19 2.32 0.05 17.32
C GLY A 19 2.39 0.34 15.81
N ALA A 20 3.56 0.66 15.25
CA ALA A 20 3.69 1.13 13.86
C ALA A 20 3.68 0.02 12.78
N PHE A 21 3.85 -1.26 13.17
CA PHE A 21 3.98 -2.40 12.23
C PHE A 21 2.80 -3.37 12.29
N ALA A 22 1.63 -2.91 12.72
CA ALA A 22 0.38 -3.68 12.79
C ALA A 22 -0.69 -3.19 11.79
N THR A 23 -0.29 -2.65 10.63
CA THR A 23 -1.18 -2.59 9.46
C THR A 23 -1.40 -4.01 8.94
N SER A 24 -2.42 -4.68 9.49
CA SER A 24 -2.78 -6.06 9.16
C SER A 24 -2.81 -6.27 7.64
N PRO A 25 -1.98 -7.17 7.07
CA PRO A 25 -1.89 -7.37 5.62
C PRO A 25 -3.17 -7.97 5.01
N HIS A 26 -4.22 -8.21 5.80
CA HIS A 26 -5.45 -8.84 5.34
C HIS A 26 -6.19 -8.03 4.25
N VAL A 27 -6.04 -6.69 4.24
CA VAL A 27 -6.66 -5.82 3.21
C VAL A 27 -5.77 -5.70 1.96
N THR A 28 -4.44 -5.66 2.13
CA THR A 28 -3.50 -5.59 1.01
C THR A 28 -3.33 -6.94 0.31
N GLN A 29 -3.36 -8.05 1.05
CA GLN A 29 -3.24 -9.41 0.52
C GLN A 29 -4.51 -9.86 -0.19
N THR A 30 -5.71 -9.57 0.35
CA THR A 30 -6.96 -9.78 -0.39
C THR A 30 -6.95 -9.00 -1.69
N CYS A 31 -6.47 -7.74 -1.67
CA CYS A 31 -6.39 -7.00 -2.92
C CYS A 31 -5.35 -7.55 -3.90
N GLN A 32 -4.09 -7.80 -3.52
CA GLN A 32 -3.07 -8.31 -4.45
C GLN A 32 -3.43 -9.69 -5.03
N SER A 33 -4.21 -10.50 -4.30
CA SER A 33 -4.76 -11.76 -4.79
C SER A 33 -6.08 -11.61 -5.59
N SER A 34 -6.69 -10.43 -5.61
CA SER A 34 -7.95 -10.16 -6.33
C SER A 34 -7.71 -9.59 -7.72
N THR A 35 -8.69 -9.80 -8.61
CA THR A 35 -8.71 -9.16 -9.93
C THR A 35 -8.68 -7.64 -9.79
N GLN A 36 -7.67 -7.03 -10.43
CA GLN A 36 -7.42 -5.59 -10.38
C GLN A 36 -8.17 -4.87 -11.50
N TYR A 37 -8.72 -3.71 -11.16
CA TYR A 37 -9.41 -2.80 -12.07
C TYR A 37 -8.77 -1.42 -12.02
N TYR A 38 -8.77 -0.69 -13.12
CA TYR A 38 -8.40 0.72 -13.16
C TYR A 38 -9.58 1.55 -13.66
N TYR A 39 -9.63 2.82 -13.26
CA TYR A 39 -10.64 3.75 -13.75
C TYR A 39 -10.11 4.48 -14.98
N ASN A 40 -10.78 4.34 -16.13
CA ASN A 40 -10.33 4.96 -17.39
C ASN A 40 -10.86 6.38 -17.63
N GLY A 41 -11.54 6.98 -16.65
CA GLY A 41 -12.25 8.25 -16.77
C GLY A 41 -13.77 8.11 -16.91
N SER A 42 -14.29 6.94 -17.28
CA SER A 42 -15.73 6.67 -17.42
C SER A 42 -16.20 5.36 -16.79
N THR A 43 -15.36 4.32 -16.79
CA THR A 43 -15.70 2.98 -16.27
C THR A 43 -14.50 2.32 -15.58
N TYR A 44 -14.79 1.32 -14.75
CA TYR A 44 -13.78 0.43 -14.18
C TYR A 44 -13.49 -0.72 -15.15
N VAL A 45 -12.26 -0.79 -15.66
CA VAL A 45 -11.80 -1.76 -16.66
C VAL A 45 -10.75 -2.67 -16.03
N LEU A 46 -10.67 -3.93 -16.48
CA LEU A 46 -9.67 -4.89 -16.01
C LEU A 46 -8.24 -4.40 -16.29
N ALA A 47 -7.41 -4.34 -15.24
CA ALA A 47 -6.02 -3.91 -15.32
C ALA A 47 -5.07 -5.03 -15.80
N GLY A 48 -5.43 -6.29 -15.57
CA GLY A 48 -4.57 -7.44 -15.84
C GLY A 48 -3.49 -7.63 -14.77
N THR A 49 -2.29 -8.07 -15.17
CA THR A 49 -1.21 -8.42 -14.23
C THR A 49 -0.30 -7.23 -13.94
N ALA A 50 -0.14 -6.90 -12.66
CA ALA A 50 0.80 -5.88 -12.18
C ALA A 50 2.25 -6.23 -12.58
N GLY A 51 3.02 -5.25 -13.03
CA GLY A 51 4.39 -5.44 -13.52
C GLY A 51 4.50 -5.95 -14.96
N VAL A 52 3.40 -6.39 -15.58
CA VAL A 52 3.37 -6.87 -16.98
C VAL A 52 2.53 -5.95 -17.86
N ASN A 53 1.24 -5.76 -17.51
CA ASN A 53 0.31 -4.95 -18.28
C ASN A 53 0.24 -3.50 -17.78
N TYR A 54 0.59 -3.28 -16.51
CA TYR A 54 0.59 -1.97 -15.87
C TYR A 54 1.55 -1.90 -14.69
N ILE A 55 1.96 -0.69 -14.35
CA ILE A 55 2.59 -0.37 -13.06
C ILE A 55 1.90 0.82 -12.41
N CYS A 56 1.99 0.89 -11.08
CA CYS A 56 1.54 2.04 -10.31
C CYS A 56 2.72 2.97 -10.05
N VAL A 57 2.66 4.18 -10.59
CA VAL A 57 3.74 5.19 -10.46
C VAL A 57 3.38 6.25 -9.43
N GLY A 58 4.37 6.69 -8.66
CA GLY A 58 4.19 7.53 -7.48
C GLY A 58 3.74 8.96 -7.79
N VAL A 59 2.42 9.19 -7.68
CA VAL A 59 1.74 10.49 -7.57
C VAL A 59 0.41 10.26 -6.83
N GLN A 60 -0.16 11.32 -6.24
CA GLN A 60 -1.41 11.20 -5.48
C GLN A 60 -2.54 10.62 -6.34
N GLY A 61 -3.32 9.69 -5.78
CA GLY A 61 -4.42 9.04 -6.47
C GLY A 61 -4.52 7.54 -6.15
N THR A 62 -5.47 6.88 -6.81
CA THR A 62 -5.63 5.43 -6.78
C THR A 62 -5.28 4.86 -8.15
N CYS A 63 -4.30 3.97 -8.19
CA CYS A 63 -3.84 3.30 -9.41
C CYS A 63 -4.79 2.17 -9.80
N THR A 64 -5.10 1.29 -8.85
CA THR A 64 -6.07 0.20 -9.06
C THR A 64 -7.04 0.06 -7.91
N TYR A 65 -8.17 -0.54 -8.23
CA TYR A 65 -9.29 -0.87 -7.37
C TYR A 65 -9.54 -2.37 -7.45
N TYR A 66 -10.04 -2.95 -6.37
CA TYR A 66 -10.55 -4.32 -6.35
C TYR A 66 -12.05 -4.30 -6.06
N LYS A 67 -12.75 -5.34 -6.49
CA LYS A 67 -14.20 -5.44 -6.35
C LYS A 67 -14.57 -6.24 -5.12
N VAL A 68 -15.33 -5.62 -4.21
CA VAL A 68 -15.88 -6.25 -3.00
C VAL A 68 -17.41 -6.22 -3.11
N GLY A 69 -18.01 -7.37 -3.43
CA GLY A 69 -19.44 -7.44 -3.76
C GLY A 69 -19.75 -6.57 -4.99
N SER A 70 -20.49 -5.48 -4.78
CA SER A 70 -20.85 -4.50 -5.82
C SER A 70 -20.01 -3.23 -5.82
N THR A 71 -19.06 -3.07 -4.88
CA THR A 71 -18.32 -1.82 -4.67
C THR A 71 -16.86 -1.96 -5.15
N TYR A 72 -16.33 -0.92 -5.79
CA TYR A 72 -14.91 -0.81 -6.12
C TYR A 72 -14.19 -0.08 -4.99
N VAL A 73 -13.22 -0.76 -4.37
CA VAL A 73 -12.45 -0.27 -3.22
C VAL A 73 -11.03 0.03 -3.68
N PRO A 74 -10.42 1.17 -3.31
CA PRO A 74 -9.05 1.50 -3.69
C PRO A 74 -8.06 0.47 -3.15
N CYS A 75 -7.09 0.09 -3.98
CA CYS A 75 -6.12 -0.95 -3.68
C CYS A 75 -4.69 -0.42 -3.62
N MET A 76 -4.17 -0.03 -4.78
CA MET A 76 -2.80 0.45 -4.93
C MET A 76 -2.86 1.97 -5.08
N PRO A 77 -2.19 2.75 -4.20
CA PRO A 77 -2.02 4.18 -4.42
C PRO A 77 -1.12 4.43 -5.62
N GLY A 78 -1.29 5.58 -6.29
CA GLY A 78 -0.48 5.97 -7.45
C GLY A 78 -1.31 6.36 -8.66
N ALA A 79 -0.64 6.64 -9.78
CA ALA A 79 -1.25 6.72 -11.10
C ALA A 79 -1.14 5.37 -11.83
N TYR A 80 -2.23 4.97 -12.50
CA TYR A 80 -2.25 3.82 -13.40
C TYR A 80 -1.47 4.12 -14.68
N CYS A 81 -0.56 3.24 -15.07
CA CYS A 81 0.25 3.43 -16.26
C CYS A 81 0.57 2.11 -16.97
N THR A 82 0.28 2.02 -18.27
CA THR A 82 0.40 0.80 -19.09
C THR A 82 1.66 0.75 -19.95
N SER A 83 2.21 1.90 -20.34
CA SER A 83 3.42 2.02 -21.15
C SER A 83 4.05 3.41 -20.99
N ASN A 84 5.37 3.52 -21.24
CA ASN A 84 6.14 4.77 -21.09
C ASN A 84 6.06 5.44 -19.70
N CYS A 85 5.87 4.64 -18.66
CA CYS A 85 5.92 5.08 -17.28
C CYS A 85 7.35 5.50 -16.95
N ARG A 86 7.64 6.81 -17.06
CA ARG A 86 8.89 7.38 -16.54
C ARG A 86 8.92 7.12 -15.04
N THR A 87 9.66 6.10 -14.64
CA THR A 87 10.05 5.92 -13.23
C THR A 87 10.68 7.23 -12.79
N ALA A 88 10.10 7.85 -11.76
CA ALA A 88 10.83 8.89 -11.03
C ALA A 88 12.19 8.27 -10.66
N PRO A 89 13.32 8.96 -10.94
CA PRO A 89 14.63 8.36 -10.74
C PRO A 89 14.71 7.86 -9.30
N THR A 90 14.99 6.56 -9.15
CA THR A 90 15.24 5.98 -7.84
C THR A 90 16.27 6.86 -7.13
N PRO A 91 16.05 7.24 -5.86
CA PRO A 91 17.04 8.01 -5.13
C PRO A 91 18.33 7.18 -5.12
N LYS A 92 19.32 7.59 -5.91
CA LYS A 92 20.61 6.91 -5.94
C LYS A 92 21.18 6.99 -4.52
N THR A 93 21.22 5.85 -3.85
CA THR A 93 22.00 5.68 -2.62
C THR A 93 23.42 6.12 -2.94
N LYS A 94 23.81 7.29 -2.42
CA LYS A 94 25.22 7.70 -2.43
C LYS A 94 25.95 6.72 -1.54
N ASN A 95 26.85 5.96 -2.15
CA ASN A 95 27.91 5.21 -1.47
C ASN A 95 29.17 6.07 -1.50
#